data_AF-A0A221VYL6-F1
#
_entry.id   AF-A0A221VYL6-F1
#
_cell.length_a   1.000
_cell.length_b   1.000
_cell.length_c   1.000
_cell.angle_alpha   90.00
_cell.angle_beta   90.00
_cell.angle_gamma   90.00
#
_symmetry.space_group_name_H-M   'P 1'
#
loop_
_entity.id
_entity.type
_entity.pdbx_description
1 polymer ?
#
loop_
_entity_poly.entity_id
_entity_poly.type
_entity_poly.pdbx_seq_one_letter_code
_entity_poly.pdbx_strand_id
1 'polypeptide(L)'
;MDPTEPTLHTVDGRPQLRLRRELAHPPAKVWRAITDPAELVHWFPAAVRTELRAGAPMHFVFDGGELVDTDGEILEIDPPRVFVYRWGQEVLRWEIVPAEHGCVLDFSHTFTGPDAWGDRLAAPRHAAGWMDCLDALDDRLDGRPTPASGPADGGWFDRCERYTEAFGVAEGLVDETPEGFRLRVARDLVQSAEEIWAVLGSDEETTPPDAAASAGRAEDAENRDADGDATPTTAPSGSPAVGAAPPLRFTNGFVPAGPVVAVEPARVLEYRWEHDGAPAGVLRWEFHAHDYGCAIQIVQTVPAALADSRADALAAWQTHLEVLARTLHGRPQCWPFDRTEELRRRYEARLS
;
A
#
# COMPACT_ATOMS: atom_id res chain seq x y z
N MET A 1 -4.50 22.79 -11.24
CA MET A 1 -3.87 21.77 -10.38
C MET A 1 -3.54 22.48 -9.09
N ASP A 2 -4.03 21.99 -7.96
CA ASP A 2 -3.72 22.59 -6.67
C ASP A 2 -2.22 22.39 -6.39
N PRO A 3 -1.41 23.46 -6.22
CA PRO A 3 0.02 23.35 -6.02
C PRO A 3 0.40 22.71 -4.67
N THR A 4 -0.57 22.51 -3.77
CA THR A 4 -0.36 21.89 -2.46
C THR A 4 -0.54 20.37 -2.47
N GLU A 5 -1.10 19.82 -3.54
CA GLU A 5 -1.27 18.37 -3.70
C GLU A 5 0.08 17.67 -3.95
N PRO A 6 0.34 16.52 -3.32
CA PRO A 6 1.53 15.72 -3.55
C PRO A 6 1.70 15.34 -5.02
N THR A 7 2.95 15.32 -5.47
CA THR A 7 3.32 14.82 -6.81
C THR A 7 4.45 13.80 -6.69
N LEU A 8 4.42 12.77 -7.55
CA LEU A 8 5.44 11.74 -7.60
C LEU A 8 6.34 11.92 -8.83
N HIS A 9 7.64 12.03 -8.60
CA HIS A 9 8.68 12.20 -9.61
C HIS A 9 9.68 11.05 -9.56
N THR A 10 10.56 10.97 -10.55
CA THR A 10 11.75 10.13 -10.53
C THR A 10 12.99 11.00 -10.61
N VAL A 11 13.89 10.90 -9.64
CA VAL A 11 15.14 11.65 -9.55
C VAL A 11 16.28 10.66 -9.37
N ASP A 12 17.25 10.66 -10.29
CA ASP A 12 18.37 9.72 -10.31
C ASP A 12 17.93 8.25 -10.20
N GLY A 13 16.85 7.91 -10.91
CA GLY A 13 16.23 6.57 -10.88
C GLY A 13 15.42 6.25 -9.63
N ARG A 14 15.40 7.13 -8.62
CA ARG A 14 14.66 6.92 -7.37
C ARG A 14 13.31 7.64 -7.40
N PRO A 15 12.23 7.02 -6.89
CA PRO A 15 10.97 7.73 -6.68
C PRO A 15 11.17 8.90 -5.70
N GLN A 16 10.48 10.01 -5.93
CA GLN A 16 10.51 11.16 -5.03
C GLN A 16 9.13 11.81 -4.95
N LEU A 17 8.57 11.87 -3.75
CA LEU A 17 7.41 12.69 -3.46
C LEU A 17 7.83 14.16 -3.31
N ARG A 18 7.02 15.08 -3.83
CA ARG A 18 7.13 16.51 -3.60
C ARG A 18 5.82 17.08 -3.12
N LEU A 19 5.87 17.83 -2.03
CA LEU A 19 4.74 18.51 -1.41
C LEU A 19 5.13 19.96 -1.13
N ARG A 20 4.14 20.83 -1.09
CA ARG A 20 4.32 22.26 -0.81
C ARG A 20 3.27 22.76 0.17
N ARG A 21 3.68 23.66 1.07
CA ARG A 21 2.80 24.40 1.97
C ARG A 21 3.10 25.89 1.90
N GLU A 22 2.05 26.70 1.82
CA GLU A 22 2.12 28.14 2.01
C GLU A 22 1.74 28.43 3.45
N LEU A 23 2.68 28.99 4.23
CA LEU A 23 2.53 29.16 5.67
C LEU A 23 2.56 30.66 6.00
N ALA A 24 1.54 31.14 6.71
CA ALA A 24 1.42 32.54 7.13
C ALA A 24 2.32 32.89 8.35
N HIS A 25 3.49 32.28 8.42
CA HIS A 25 4.41 32.34 9.56
C HIS A 25 5.81 32.75 9.09
N PRO A 26 6.60 33.44 9.94
CA PRO A 26 7.96 33.82 9.57
C PRO A 26 8.86 32.57 9.44
N PRO A 27 9.84 32.56 8.51
CA PRO A 27 10.76 31.44 8.30
C PRO A 27 11.39 30.88 9.58
N ALA A 28 11.78 31.75 10.52
CA ALA A 28 12.38 31.34 11.79
C ALA A 28 11.45 30.50 12.67
N LYS A 29 10.13 30.75 12.63
CA LYS A 29 9.14 29.97 13.39
C LYS A 29 8.94 28.58 12.76
N VAL A 30 8.82 28.54 11.44
CA VAL A 30 8.69 27.28 10.68
C VAL A 30 9.97 26.44 10.83
N TRP A 31 11.14 27.07 10.75
CA TRP A 31 12.42 26.42 10.99
C TRP A 31 12.47 25.72 12.35
N ARG A 32 12.06 26.40 13.42
CA ARG A 32 11.99 25.79 14.75
C ARG A 32 11.05 24.58 14.74
N ALA A 33 9.88 24.69 14.11
CA ALA A 33 8.89 23.63 14.06
C ALA A 33 9.39 22.36 13.34
N ILE A 34 10.30 22.49 12.36
CA ILE A 34 10.84 21.35 11.60
C ILE A 34 12.21 20.85 12.08
N THR A 35 12.87 21.56 13.01
CA THR A 35 14.22 21.20 13.47
C THR A 35 14.32 20.93 14.97
N ASP A 36 13.45 21.50 15.80
CA ASP A 36 13.45 21.30 17.25
C ASP A 36 12.69 20.00 17.61
N PRO A 37 13.35 19.02 18.24
CA PRO A 37 12.71 17.81 18.74
C PRO A 37 11.46 18.06 19.59
N ALA A 38 11.44 19.15 20.37
CA ALA A 38 10.30 19.50 21.21
C ALA A 38 9.08 20.00 20.40
N GLU A 39 9.29 20.42 19.15
CA GLU A 39 8.21 20.79 18.23
C GLU A 39 7.82 19.64 17.30
N LEU A 40 8.80 18.86 16.82
CA LEU A 40 8.59 17.72 15.91
C LEU A 40 7.61 16.69 16.48
N VAL A 41 7.67 16.43 17.79
CA VAL A 41 6.79 15.47 18.49
C VAL A 41 5.30 15.77 18.34
N HIS A 42 4.92 16.97 17.91
CA HIS A 42 3.52 17.36 17.75
C HIS A 42 2.92 17.03 16.38
N TRP A 43 3.73 16.73 15.36
CA TRP A 43 3.23 16.59 13.98
C TRP A 43 4.01 15.58 13.14
N PHE A 44 5.30 15.37 13.44
CA PHE A 44 6.14 14.42 12.73
C PHE A 44 5.79 12.98 13.17
N PRO A 45 5.83 11.99 12.27
CA PRO A 45 5.34 10.63 12.58
C PRO A 45 6.21 9.84 13.59
N ALA A 46 7.32 10.41 14.07
CA ALA A 46 8.19 9.82 15.06
C ALA A 46 8.76 10.88 16.03
N ALA A 47 9.10 10.49 17.25
CA ALA A 47 9.94 11.31 18.10
C ALA A 47 11.39 11.27 17.60
N VAL A 48 12.02 12.43 17.47
CA VAL A 48 13.37 12.58 16.92
C VAL A 48 14.36 12.95 18.01
N ARG A 49 15.55 12.35 18.01
CA ARG A 49 16.70 12.79 18.82
C ARG A 49 17.89 13.03 17.91
N THR A 50 18.44 14.23 17.96
CA THR A 50 19.62 14.62 17.17
C THR A 50 20.31 15.84 17.77
N GLU A 51 21.60 16.00 17.46
CA GLU A 51 22.28 17.29 17.52
C GLU A 51 22.06 18.03 16.19
N LEU A 52 21.76 19.33 16.21
CA LEU A 52 21.44 20.09 15.00
C LEU A 52 22.71 20.54 14.26
N ARG A 53 23.47 19.58 13.70
CA ARG A 53 24.65 19.83 12.86
C ARG A 53 24.75 18.81 11.74
N ALA A 54 25.38 19.18 10.61
CA ALA A 54 25.70 18.23 9.55
C ALA A 54 26.58 17.07 10.09
N GLY A 55 26.31 15.86 9.59
CA GLY A 55 26.93 14.61 10.03
C GLY A 55 26.55 14.18 11.44
N ALA A 56 25.52 14.77 12.07
CA ALA A 56 25.00 14.26 13.33
C ALA A 56 24.08 13.05 13.08
N PRO A 57 24.18 12.00 13.92
CA PRO A 57 23.24 10.89 13.86
C PRO A 57 21.85 11.34 14.30
N MET A 58 20.83 10.80 13.64
CA MET A 58 19.42 10.99 14.00
C MET A 58 18.82 9.66 14.43
N HIS A 59 18.09 9.67 15.55
CA HIS A 59 17.35 8.52 16.04
C HIS A 59 15.85 8.81 16.02
N PHE A 60 15.07 7.85 15.54
CA PHE A 60 13.62 7.94 15.41
C PHE A 60 12.93 6.93 16.34
N VAL A 61 11.85 7.35 17.00
CA VAL A 61 11.07 6.48 17.88
C VAL A 61 9.60 6.59 17.52
N PHE A 62 8.99 5.47 17.12
CA PHE A 62 7.57 5.41 16.77
C PHE A 62 6.71 5.07 17.99
N ASP A 63 5.42 5.41 17.92
CA ASP A 63 4.45 5.04 18.95
C ASP A 63 4.36 3.50 19.09
N GLY A 64 4.49 3.02 20.33
CA GLY A 64 4.71 1.59 20.64
C GLY A 64 6.02 1.33 21.38
N GLY A 65 6.93 2.32 21.41
CA GLY A 65 8.10 2.33 22.30
C GLY A 65 9.29 1.53 21.81
N GLU A 66 9.19 0.86 20.65
CA GLU A 66 10.37 0.36 19.96
C GLU A 66 11.13 1.53 19.36
N LEU A 67 12.34 1.76 19.87
CA LEU A 67 13.38 2.44 19.11
C LEU A 67 13.65 1.58 17.89
N VAL A 68 13.04 1.93 16.75
CA VAL A 68 13.60 1.53 15.48
C VAL A 68 14.83 2.40 15.35
N ASP A 69 16.00 1.85 15.70
CA ASP A 69 17.29 2.50 15.46
C ASP A 69 17.52 2.50 13.95
N THR A 70 16.70 3.26 13.23
CA THR A 70 16.92 3.58 11.84
C THR A 70 18.07 4.56 11.88
N ASP A 71 19.26 4.10 11.49
CA ASP A 71 20.44 4.95 11.33
C ASP A 71 20.04 6.15 10.48
N GLY A 72 19.83 7.32 11.08
CA GLY A 72 19.61 8.57 10.36
C GLY A 72 20.82 9.47 10.45
N GLU A 73 20.93 10.44 9.56
CA GLU A 73 22.03 11.39 9.56
C GLU A 73 21.60 12.72 8.96
N ILE A 74 21.96 13.84 9.58
CA ILE A 74 21.80 15.16 8.98
C ILE A 74 22.82 15.32 7.85
N LEU A 75 22.34 15.41 6.61
CA LEU A 75 23.17 15.51 5.41
C LEU A 75 23.53 16.98 5.09
N GLU A 76 22.58 17.89 5.27
CA GLU A 76 22.75 19.32 4.99
C GLU A 76 21.95 20.14 6.00
N ILE A 77 22.53 21.25 6.46
CA ILE A 77 21.84 22.22 7.30
C ILE A 77 22.32 23.64 7.02
N ASP A 78 21.37 24.51 6.65
CA ASP A 78 21.58 25.95 6.41
C ASP A 78 20.41 26.72 7.05
N PRO A 79 20.48 27.10 8.34
CA PRO A 79 19.37 27.76 9.01
C PRO A 79 19.09 29.18 8.47
N PRO A 80 17.82 29.61 8.29
CA PRO A 80 16.57 28.86 8.47
C PRO A 80 16.01 28.34 7.13
N ARG A 81 16.87 27.95 6.18
CA ARG A 81 16.52 27.72 4.77
C ARG A 81 16.45 26.25 4.37
N VAL A 82 17.43 25.44 4.74
CA VAL A 82 17.55 24.05 4.23
C VAL A 82 17.85 23.09 5.36
N PHE A 83 17.06 22.03 5.46
CA PHE A 83 17.30 20.91 6.35
C PHE A 83 17.15 19.60 5.56
N VAL A 84 18.23 18.83 5.44
CA VAL A 84 18.24 17.55 4.74
C VAL A 84 18.77 16.49 5.66
N TYR A 85 18.07 15.37 5.75
CA TYR A 85 18.53 14.24 6.52
C TYR A 85 18.09 12.92 5.91
N ARG A 86 18.84 11.88 6.27
CA ARG A 86 18.53 10.49 5.96
C ARG A 86 17.63 9.90 7.04
N TRP A 87 16.61 9.18 6.62
CA TRP A 87 15.77 8.32 7.46
C TRP A 87 15.88 6.89 6.93
N GLY A 88 16.69 6.04 7.60
CA GLY A 88 17.00 4.72 7.05
C GLY A 88 17.77 4.87 5.73
N GLN A 89 17.22 4.43 4.60
CA GLN A 89 17.84 4.63 3.28
C GLN A 89 17.18 5.76 2.47
N GLU A 90 16.12 6.36 3.02
CA GLU A 90 15.35 7.43 2.40
C GLU A 90 15.94 8.81 2.75
N VAL A 91 15.68 9.81 1.91
CA VAL A 91 16.16 11.18 2.14
C VAL A 91 14.98 12.14 2.21
N LEU A 92 14.87 12.84 3.32
CA LEU A 92 13.94 13.94 3.51
C LEU A 92 14.67 15.27 3.34
N ARG A 93 14.09 16.15 2.53
CA ARG A 93 14.59 17.51 2.30
C ARG A 93 13.49 18.52 2.50
N TRP A 94 13.79 19.51 3.33
CA TRP A 94 12.92 20.61 3.71
C TRP A 94 13.57 21.92 3.29
N GLU A 95 12.86 22.71 2.49
CA GLU A 95 13.32 24.04 2.06
C GLU A 95 12.29 25.10 2.45
N ILE A 96 12.77 26.18 3.07
CA ILE A 96 11.96 27.33 3.46
C ILE A 96 12.34 28.52 2.60
N VAL A 97 11.37 29.04 1.85
CA VAL A 97 11.52 30.22 1.00
C VAL A 97 10.68 31.37 1.58
N PRO A 98 11.28 32.49 2.01
CA PRO A 98 10.52 33.66 2.46
C PRO A 98 9.54 34.15 1.39
N ALA A 99 8.34 34.54 1.82
CA ALA A 99 7.30 35.13 0.98
C ALA A 99 6.77 36.42 1.61
N GLU A 100 5.99 37.21 0.86
CA GLU A 100 5.48 38.51 1.33
C GLU A 100 4.68 38.39 2.65
N HIS A 101 3.88 37.33 2.78
CA HIS A 101 2.99 37.10 3.93
C HIS A 101 3.38 35.87 4.76
N GLY A 102 4.67 35.49 4.80
CA GLY A 102 5.15 34.33 5.56
C GLY A 102 6.26 33.59 4.83
N CYS A 103 6.07 32.30 4.55
CA CYS A 103 6.99 31.51 3.77
C CYS A 103 6.31 30.36 3.02
N VAL A 104 7.03 29.82 2.04
CA VAL A 104 6.73 28.55 1.40
C VAL A 104 7.64 27.48 2.02
N LEU A 105 7.05 26.36 2.40
CA LEU A 105 7.76 25.14 2.77
C LEU A 105 7.65 24.14 1.61
N ASP A 106 8.77 23.87 0.94
CA ASP A 106 8.88 22.80 -0.04
C ASP A 106 9.47 21.56 0.66
N PHE A 107 8.75 20.45 0.59
CA PHE A 107 9.12 19.17 1.18
C PHE A 107 9.31 18.12 0.08
N SER A 108 10.39 17.35 0.18
CA SER A 108 10.57 16.16 -0.66
C SER A 108 11.00 14.95 0.15
N HIS A 109 10.45 13.80 -0.24
CA HIS A 109 10.79 12.49 0.28
C HIS A 109 11.29 11.64 -0.88
N THR A 110 12.58 11.33 -0.88
CA THR A 110 13.23 10.46 -1.89
C THR A 110 13.39 9.06 -1.31
N PHE A 111 12.81 8.08 -1.99
CA PHE A 111 12.87 6.67 -1.59
C PHE A 111 14.22 6.05 -1.93
N THR A 112 14.47 4.83 -1.45
CA THR A 112 15.75 4.13 -1.51
C THR A 112 16.23 3.85 -2.94
N GLY A 113 15.36 3.35 -3.83
CA GLY A 113 15.74 2.78 -5.14
C GLY A 113 14.55 2.41 -6.04
N PRO A 114 14.75 2.28 -7.37
CA PRO A 114 13.69 1.81 -8.28
C PRO A 114 13.30 0.34 -8.05
N ASP A 115 14.20 -0.48 -7.49
CA ASP A 115 14.08 -1.94 -7.46
C ASP A 115 13.54 -2.49 -6.13
N ALA A 116 13.26 -1.62 -5.15
CA ALA A 116 12.73 -2.03 -3.86
C ALA A 116 11.20 -2.15 -3.89
N TRP A 117 10.71 -3.36 -3.58
CA TRP A 117 9.31 -3.59 -3.27
C TRP A 117 8.94 -2.78 -2.02
N GLY A 118 8.06 -1.79 -2.19
CA GLY A 118 7.71 -0.84 -1.12
C GLY A 118 8.23 0.60 -1.33
N ASP A 119 8.88 0.92 -2.45
CA ASP A 119 9.25 2.31 -2.79
C ASP A 119 8.15 2.99 -3.63
N ARG A 120 8.23 2.90 -4.97
CA ARG A 120 7.28 3.58 -5.87
C ARG A 120 5.83 3.20 -5.58
N LEU A 121 5.57 1.92 -5.29
CA LEU A 121 4.23 1.42 -5.00
C LEU A 121 3.68 1.94 -3.66
N ALA A 122 4.54 2.23 -2.68
CA ALA A 122 4.15 2.79 -1.39
C ALA A 122 4.01 4.32 -1.39
N ALA A 123 4.48 5.00 -2.44
CA ALA A 123 4.42 6.46 -2.53
C ALA A 123 3.01 7.05 -2.22
N PRO A 124 1.88 6.43 -2.64
CA PRO A 124 0.54 6.92 -2.26
C PRO A 124 0.28 6.94 -0.76
N ARG A 125 0.67 5.89 -0.01
CA ARG A 125 0.44 5.82 1.45
C ARG A 125 1.31 6.80 2.22
N HIS A 126 2.55 6.99 1.76
CA HIS A 126 3.45 8.01 2.27
C HIS A 126 2.93 9.41 1.99
N ALA A 127 2.44 9.68 0.77
CA ALA A 127 1.81 10.96 0.43
C ALA A 127 0.60 11.25 1.32
N ALA A 128 -0.28 10.28 1.55
CA ALA A 128 -1.43 10.42 2.43
C ALA A 128 -1.02 10.71 3.88
N GLY A 129 -0.03 10.00 4.42
CA GLY A 129 0.50 10.23 5.77
C GLY A 129 1.18 11.60 5.91
N TRP A 130 1.99 12.01 4.92
CA TRP A 130 2.62 13.33 4.93
C TRP A 130 1.62 14.46 4.87
N MET A 131 0.50 14.31 4.16
CA MET A 131 -0.58 15.29 4.20
C MET A 131 -1.12 15.47 5.63
N ASP A 132 -1.40 14.38 6.34
CA ASP A 132 -1.84 14.46 7.74
C ASP A 132 -0.79 15.13 8.65
N CYS A 133 0.48 14.76 8.50
CA CYS A 133 1.57 15.37 9.26
C CYS A 133 1.73 16.88 8.96
N LEU A 134 1.61 17.29 7.69
CA LEU A 134 1.74 18.69 7.30
C LEU A 134 0.52 19.53 7.70
N ASP A 135 -0.66 18.93 7.74
CA ASP A 135 -1.86 19.60 8.25
C ASP A 135 -1.75 19.80 9.78
N ALA A 136 -1.22 18.80 10.51
CA ALA A 136 -0.89 18.93 11.92
C ALA A 136 0.21 19.97 12.20
N LEU A 137 1.20 20.10 11.31
CA LEU A 137 2.22 21.16 11.36
C LEU A 137 1.57 22.54 11.21
N ASP A 138 0.64 22.72 10.29
CA ASP A 138 -0.06 23.98 10.08
C ASP A 138 -0.91 24.36 11.30
N ASP A 139 -1.70 23.42 11.84
CA ASP A 139 -2.44 23.60 13.09
C ASP A 139 -1.50 23.99 14.25
N ARG A 140 -0.38 23.29 14.38
CA ARG A 140 0.63 23.57 15.42
C ARG A 140 1.21 24.98 15.27
N LEU A 141 1.53 25.41 14.05
CA LEU A 141 2.03 26.75 13.79
C LEU A 141 1.00 27.82 14.14
N ASP A 142 -0.29 27.57 13.90
CA ASP A 142 -1.37 28.48 14.28
C ASP A 142 -1.73 28.45 15.78
N GLY A 143 -1.17 27.51 16.53
CA GLY A 143 -1.55 27.28 17.93
C GLY A 143 -2.96 26.68 18.07
N ARG A 144 -3.47 26.09 16.99
CA ARG A 144 -4.71 25.29 17.01
C ARG A 144 -4.43 23.96 17.72
N PRO A 145 -5.41 23.39 18.45
CA PRO A 145 -5.26 22.06 19.01
C PRO A 145 -5.11 21.05 17.87
N THR A 146 -4.00 20.32 17.83
CA THR A 146 -3.87 19.17 16.95
C THR A 146 -4.91 18.13 17.36
N PRO A 147 -5.75 17.62 16.44
CA PRO A 147 -6.64 16.51 16.75
C PRO A 147 -5.85 15.35 17.35
N ALA A 148 -6.44 14.62 18.30
CA ALA A 148 -5.78 13.43 18.85
C ALA A 148 -5.48 12.45 17.71
N SER A 149 -4.20 12.17 17.49
CA SER A 149 -3.71 11.33 16.40
C SER A 149 -4.29 9.92 16.50
N GLY A 150 -4.79 9.42 15.38
CA GLY A 150 -5.16 8.02 15.19
C GLY A 150 -5.86 7.84 13.84
N PRO A 151 -5.59 6.75 13.09
CA PRO A 151 -6.25 6.46 11.80
C PRO A 151 -7.74 6.11 11.94
N ALA A 152 -8.35 6.38 13.10
CA ALA A 152 -9.59 5.76 13.54
C ALA A 152 -10.87 6.30 12.86
N ASP A 153 -10.82 7.37 12.04
CA ASP A 153 -11.99 7.76 11.19
C ASP A 153 -11.75 8.71 9.98
N GLY A 154 -10.51 9.11 9.60
CA GLY A 154 -10.28 10.41 8.93
C GLY A 154 -10.07 10.51 7.39
N GLY A 155 -10.24 9.44 6.60
CA GLY A 155 -10.10 9.52 5.12
C GLY A 155 -8.68 9.24 4.56
N TRP A 156 -7.73 8.76 5.38
CA TRP A 156 -6.40 8.35 4.92
C TRP A 156 -6.44 7.32 3.78
N PHE A 157 -7.29 6.30 3.92
CA PHE A 157 -7.46 5.28 2.87
C PHE A 157 -7.95 5.91 1.56
N ASP A 158 -8.92 6.82 1.65
CA ASP A 158 -9.47 7.51 0.47
C ASP A 158 -8.43 8.43 -0.19
N ARG A 159 -7.50 9.01 0.59
CA ARG A 159 -6.31 9.71 0.05
C ARG A 159 -5.33 8.74 -0.62
N CYS A 160 -5.07 7.57 -0.03
CA CYS A 160 -4.21 6.56 -0.63
C CYS A 160 -4.76 6.10 -1.98
N GLU A 161 -6.06 5.82 -2.08
CA GLU A 161 -6.69 5.47 -3.35
C GLU A 161 -6.57 6.59 -4.39
N ARG A 162 -6.83 7.83 -3.98
CA ARG A 162 -6.70 9.01 -4.86
C ARG A 162 -5.26 9.16 -5.38
N TYR A 163 -4.26 9.05 -4.52
CA TYR A 163 -2.86 9.18 -4.92
C TYR A 163 -2.38 7.97 -5.72
N THR A 164 -2.94 6.79 -5.49
CA THR A 164 -2.64 5.61 -6.31
C THR A 164 -3.07 5.84 -7.77
N GLU A 165 -4.28 6.35 -7.96
CA GLU A 165 -4.79 6.73 -9.28
C GLU A 165 -3.98 7.90 -9.86
N ALA A 166 -3.78 8.98 -9.10
CA ALA A 166 -3.11 10.19 -9.59
C ALA A 166 -1.63 9.96 -9.97
N PHE A 167 -0.94 9.04 -9.29
CA PHE A 167 0.45 8.69 -9.59
C PHE A 167 0.58 7.60 -10.64
N GLY A 168 -0.53 6.94 -11.03
CA GLY A 168 -0.55 5.84 -11.98
C GLY A 168 0.27 4.63 -11.53
N VAL A 169 0.45 4.43 -10.22
CA VAL A 169 1.34 3.35 -9.71
C VAL A 169 0.68 1.97 -9.73
N ALA A 170 -0.65 1.91 -9.84
CA ALA A 170 -1.39 0.66 -10.02
C ALA A 170 -1.63 0.30 -11.49
N GLU A 171 -1.15 1.13 -12.44
CA GLU A 171 -1.30 0.83 -13.87
C GLU A 171 -0.49 -0.41 -14.24
N GLY A 172 -1.18 -1.37 -14.85
CA GLY A 172 -0.60 -2.64 -15.26
C GLY A 172 0.35 -2.48 -16.44
N LEU A 173 1.43 -3.24 -16.43
CA LEU A 173 2.48 -3.23 -17.44
C LEU A 173 2.34 -4.43 -18.38
N VAL A 174 2.83 -4.27 -19.60
CA VAL A 174 2.89 -5.33 -20.61
C VAL A 174 4.30 -5.36 -21.19
N ASP A 175 4.93 -6.52 -21.18
CA ASP A 175 6.12 -6.77 -22.00
C ASP A 175 5.82 -7.83 -23.04
N GLU A 176 6.44 -7.70 -24.21
CA GLU A 176 6.46 -8.74 -25.22
C GLU A 176 7.47 -9.82 -24.81
N THR A 177 7.09 -11.08 -25.00
CA THR A 177 7.97 -12.24 -24.84
C THR A 177 7.98 -13.07 -26.13
N PRO A 178 8.96 -13.95 -26.34
CA PRO A 178 8.96 -14.83 -27.51
C PRO A 178 7.68 -15.67 -27.66
N GLU A 179 7.00 -15.95 -26.55
CA GLU A 179 5.78 -16.77 -26.47
C GLU A 179 4.47 -15.93 -26.50
N GLY A 180 4.57 -14.60 -26.48
CA GLY A 180 3.42 -13.69 -26.45
C GLY A 180 3.67 -12.48 -25.58
N PHE A 181 2.96 -12.38 -24.45
CA PHE A 181 2.99 -11.24 -23.57
C PHE A 181 3.10 -11.64 -22.10
N ARG A 182 3.74 -10.78 -21.31
CA ARG A 182 3.74 -10.83 -19.85
C ARG A 182 3.05 -9.59 -19.32
N LEU A 183 1.91 -9.79 -18.66
CA LEU A 183 1.17 -8.75 -17.97
C LEU A 183 1.62 -8.70 -16.51
N ARG A 184 1.75 -7.50 -15.94
CA ARG A 184 2.05 -7.30 -14.52
C ARG A 184 1.15 -6.25 -13.93
N VAL A 185 0.45 -6.56 -12.84
CA VAL A 185 -0.30 -5.59 -12.05
C VAL A 185 0.20 -5.70 -10.62
N ALA A 186 0.46 -4.57 -9.95
CA ALA A 186 1.01 -4.57 -8.61
C ALA A 186 0.32 -3.55 -7.69
N ARG A 187 0.36 -3.83 -6.40
CA ARG A 187 -0.21 -2.97 -5.36
C ARG A 187 0.56 -3.10 -4.05
N ASP A 188 0.85 -1.96 -3.42
CA ASP A 188 1.35 -1.90 -2.04
C ASP A 188 0.17 -1.97 -1.06
N LEU A 189 0.33 -2.75 0.01
CA LEU A 189 -0.64 -2.93 1.07
C LEU A 189 0.08 -2.81 2.42
N VAL A 190 -0.58 -2.21 3.42
CA VAL A 190 -0.01 -2.02 4.76
C VAL A 190 -0.10 -3.27 5.64
N GLN A 191 -0.89 -4.26 5.20
CA GLN A 191 -1.02 -5.55 5.85
C GLN A 191 0.20 -6.44 5.54
N SER A 192 0.49 -7.37 6.45
CA SER A 192 1.56 -8.35 6.26
C SER A 192 1.19 -9.36 5.15
N ALA A 193 2.19 -10.02 4.58
CA ALA A 193 1.95 -11.06 3.58
C ALA A 193 1.06 -12.20 4.11
N GLU A 194 1.21 -12.54 5.39
CA GLU A 194 0.43 -13.56 6.09
C GLU A 194 -1.04 -13.14 6.27
N GLU A 195 -1.29 -11.88 6.67
CA GLU A 195 -2.65 -11.35 6.81
C GLU A 195 -3.38 -11.35 5.47
N ILE A 196 -2.71 -10.90 4.41
CA ILE A 196 -3.31 -10.86 3.08
C ILE A 196 -3.54 -12.28 2.55
N TRP A 197 -2.57 -13.18 2.75
CA TRP A 197 -2.71 -14.58 2.38
C TRP A 197 -3.88 -15.26 3.09
N ALA A 198 -4.07 -14.99 4.39
CA ALA A 198 -5.19 -15.53 5.15
C ALA A 198 -6.53 -15.02 4.61
N VAL A 199 -6.62 -13.74 4.25
CA VAL A 199 -7.84 -13.18 3.63
C VAL A 199 -8.10 -13.83 2.27
N LEU A 200 -7.09 -14.01 1.43
CA LEU A 200 -7.22 -14.62 0.10
C LEU A 200 -7.48 -16.14 0.14
N GLY A 201 -6.98 -16.84 1.17
CA GLY A 201 -7.18 -18.27 1.37
C GLY A 201 -8.43 -18.65 2.14
N SER A 202 -9.20 -17.68 2.66
CA SER A 202 -10.43 -17.97 3.40
C SER A 202 -11.64 -18.13 2.47
N ASP A 203 -12.39 -19.21 2.68
CA ASP A 203 -13.65 -19.50 1.98
C ASP A 203 -14.85 -18.72 2.59
N GLU A 204 -14.66 -18.02 3.71
CA GLU A 204 -15.73 -17.29 4.40
C GLU A 204 -16.03 -15.92 3.77
N GLU A 205 -17.32 -15.66 3.57
CA GLU A 205 -17.88 -14.34 3.32
C GLU A 205 -17.82 -13.57 4.65
N THR A 206 -16.97 -12.54 4.75
CA THR A 206 -16.74 -11.80 5.99
C THR A 206 -18.04 -11.19 6.49
N THR A 207 -18.65 -11.79 7.51
CA THR A 207 -19.81 -11.21 8.19
C THR A 207 -19.31 -10.10 9.12
N PRO A 208 -19.94 -8.91 9.14
CA PRO A 208 -19.55 -7.83 10.04
C PRO A 208 -19.72 -8.25 11.52
N PRO A 209 -18.86 -7.77 12.45
CA PRO A 209 -18.82 -8.24 13.85
C PRO A 209 -20.02 -7.84 14.74
N ASP A 210 -21.17 -7.43 14.18
CA ASP A 210 -22.32 -6.95 14.96
C ASP A 210 -23.59 -7.82 14.86
N ALA A 211 -23.55 -8.97 14.17
CA ALA A 211 -24.71 -9.84 14.03
C ALA A 211 -24.82 -10.97 15.08
N ALA A 212 -23.77 -11.22 15.88
CA ALA A 212 -23.74 -12.33 16.84
C ALA A 212 -24.32 -12.01 18.22
N ALA A 213 -24.91 -10.83 18.41
CA ALA A 213 -25.50 -10.40 19.68
C ALA A 213 -27.04 -10.32 19.65
N SER A 214 -27.73 -11.22 18.95
CA SER A 214 -29.16 -11.46 19.23
C SER A 214 -29.67 -12.80 18.71
N ALA A 215 -29.42 -13.89 19.44
CA ALA A 215 -30.26 -15.09 19.36
C ALA A 215 -30.19 -15.90 20.67
N GLY A 216 -31.14 -15.58 21.57
CA GLY A 216 -31.96 -16.50 22.36
C GLY A 216 -31.37 -17.78 22.97
N ARG A 217 -31.45 -17.83 24.30
CA ARG A 217 -31.48 -19.03 25.15
C ARG A 217 -32.62 -20.00 24.77
N ALA A 218 -32.37 -21.31 24.85
CA ALA A 218 -33.19 -22.29 25.58
C ALA A 218 -32.48 -23.66 25.62
N GLU A 219 -32.70 -24.37 26.74
CA GLU A 219 -32.08 -25.60 27.24
C GLU A 219 -32.64 -26.87 26.55
N ASP A 220 -31.83 -27.94 26.43
CA ASP A 220 -31.95 -29.17 27.25
C ASP A 220 -31.05 -30.33 26.76
N ALA A 221 -30.73 -31.21 27.71
CA ALA A 221 -29.61 -32.16 27.75
C ALA A 221 -29.81 -33.50 27.01
N GLU A 222 -28.71 -34.17 26.64
CA GLU A 222 -28.44 -35.56 27.09
C GLU A 222 -26.99 -36.00 26.85
N ASN A 223 -26.50 -36.79 27.81
CA ASN A 223 -25.14 -37.30 27.98
C ASN A 223 -24.93 -38.64 27.25
N ARG A 224 -23.74 -38.90 26.68
CA ARG A 224 -23.03 -40.20 26.75
C ARG A 224 -21.67 -40.21 26.04
N ASP A 225 -20.67 -40.52 26.85
CA ASP A 225 -19.57 -41.47 26.67
C ASP A 225 -18.58 -41.32 25.50
N ALA A 226 -17.33 -41.19 25.95
CA ALA A 226 -16.10 -41.22 25.19
C ALA A 226 -15.87 -42.58 24.53
N ASP A 227 -15.47 -42.55 23.26
CA ASP A 227 -14.52 -43.50 22.74
C ASP A 227 -13.59 -42.80 21.74
N GLY A 228 -12.30 -43.06 21.89
CA GLY A 228 -11.25 -42.45 21.08
C GLY A 228 -11.16 -43.12 19.72
N ASP A 229 -11.18 -42.32 18.66
CA ASP A 229 -10.62 -42.72 17.39
C ASP A 229 -9.89 -41.53 16.76
N ALA A 230 -8.62 -41.78 16.41
CA ALA A 230 -7.75 -40.79 15.81
C ALA A 230 -8.11 -40.67 14.33
N THR A 231 -8.90 -39.65 13.99
CA THR A 231 -9.14 -39.26 12.59
C THR A 231 -7.94 -38.48 12.06
N PRO A 232 -7.55 -38.66 10.78
CA PRO A 232 -6.42 -37.99 10.19
C PRO A 232 -6.73 -36.49 10.06
N THR A 233 -5.75 -35.64 10.33
CA THR A 233 -5.82 -34.20 10.10
C THR A 233 -6.11 -33.94 8.62
N THR A 234 -7.39 -33.78 8.28
CA THR A 234 -7.82 -33.17 7.04
C THR A 234 -7.39 -31.72 7.09
N ALA A 235 -6.56 -31.28 6.14
CA ALA A 235 -6.28 -29.86 5.96
C ALA A 235 -7.62 -29.10 5.84
N PRO A 236 -7.77 -27.92 6.45
CA PRO A 236 -8.99 -27.14 6.29
C PRO A 236 -9.21 -26.84 4.80
N SER A 237 -10.39 -27.18 4.29
CA SER A 237 -10.86 -26.73 2.96
C SER A 237 -10.67 -25.22 2.86
N GLY A 238 -10.01 -24.77 1.80
CA GLY A 238 -9.65 -23.36 1.56
C GLY A 238 -8.14 -23.11 1.41
N SER A 239 -7.29 -24.01 1.90
CA SER A 239 -5.83 -23.87 1.70
C SER A 239 -5.41 -24.28 0.28
N PRO A 240 -4.69 -23.42 -0.47
CA PRO A 240 -4.25 -23.74 -1.83
C PRO A 240 -3.31 -24.96 -1.84
N ALA A 241 -3.55 -25.88 -2.78
CA ALA A 241 -2.78 -27.12 -2.94
C ALA A 241 -2.52 -27.41 -4.42
N VAL A 242 -1.31 -27.88 -4.75
CA VAL A 242 -0.94 -28.23 -6.14
C VAL A 242 -1.90 -29.28 -6.71
N GLY A 243 -2.39 -29.03 -7.92
CA GLY A 243 -3.36 -29.87 -8.62
C GLY A 243 -4.83 -29.57 -8.30
N ALA A 244 -5.12 -28.84 -7.23
CA ALA A 244 -6.47 -28.39 -6.90
C ALA A 244 -6.81 -27.06 -7.60
N ALA A 245 -8.08 -26.66 -7.57
CA ALA A 245 -8.46 -25.30 -7.96
C ALA A 245 -7.91 -24.29 -6.94
N PRO A 246 -7.46 -23.10 -7.37
CA PRO A 246 -7.07 -22.04 -6.44
C PRO A 246 -8.30 -21.54 -5.64
N PRO A 247 -8.11 -21.04 -4.41
CA PRO A 247 -9.19 -20.44 -3.65
C PRO A 247 -9.82 -19.27 -4.41
N LEU A 248 -11.14 -19.08 -4.27
CA LEU A 248 -11.90 -18.16 -5.12
C LEU A 248 -11.36 -16.72 -5.09
N ARG A 249 -10.90 -16.25 -3.93
CA ARG A 249 -10.37 -14.88 -3.76
C ARG A 249 -8.99 -14.67 -4.39
N PHE A 250 -8.31 -15.72 -4.85
CA PHE A 250 -7.13 -15.58 -5.73
C PHE A 250 -7.50 -15.42 -7.21
N THR A 251 -8.77 -15.57 -7.56
CA THR A 251 -9.27 -15.62 -8.94
C THR A 251 -10.21 -14.46 -9.26
N ASN A 252 -10.60 -14.32 -10.54
CA ASN A 252 -11.67 -13.41 -10.94
C ASN A 252 -12.51 -14.05 -12.06
N GLY A 253 -13.66 -13.45 -12.38
CA GLY A 253 -14.59 -13.97 -13.39
C GLY A 253 -14.20 -13.72 -14.85
N PHE A 254 -13.14 -12.97 -15.13
CA PHE A 254 -12.70 -12.58 -16.48
C PHE A 254 -11.55 -13.47 -17.00
N VAL A 255 -10.77 -14.04 -16.09
CA VAL A 255 -9.63 -14.92 -16.38
C VAL A 255 -9.88 -16.26 -15.68
N PRO A 256 -10.57 -17.21 -16.35
CA PRO A 256 -10.92 -18.51 -15.76
C PRO A 256 -9.69 -19.23 -15.21
N ALA A 257 -9.77 -19.70 -13.97
CA ALA A 257 -8.69 -20.39 -13.30
C ALA A 257 -8.73 -21.91 -13.56
N GLY A 258 -7.58 -22.45 -13.96
CA GLY A 258 -7.27 -23.86 -13.94
C GLY A 258 -6.52 -24.27 -12.66
N PRO A 259 -5.93 -25.47 -12.62
CA PRO A 259 -5.33 -26.01 -11.40
C PRO A 259 -4.06 -25.27 -10.96
N VAL A 260 -3.83 -25.24 -9.65
CA VAL A 260 -2.61 -24.75 -9.00
C VAL A 260 -1.41 -25.60 -9.43
N VAL A 261 -0.31 -24.93 -9.79
CA VAL A 261 0.94 -25.56 -10.21
C VAL A 261 2.06 -25.38 -9.18
N ALA A 262 2.03 -24.30 -8.39
CA ALA A 262 2.98 -24.07 -7.30
C ALA A 262 2.34 -23.27 -6.17
N VAL A 263 2.74 -23.55 -4.94
CA VAL A 263 2.29 -22.83 -3.74
C VAL A 263 3.42 -22.75 -2.72
N GLU A 264 3.72 -21.54 -2.28
CA GLU A 264 4.52 -21.24 -1.11
C GLU A 264 3.71 -20.23 -0.26
N PRO A 265 3.18 -20.64 0.90
CA PRO A 265 2.33 -19.78 1.72
C PRO A 265 2.96 -18.41 1.99
N ALA A 266 2.14 -17.35 1.86
CA ALA A 266 2.53 -15.94 2.02
C ALA A 266 3.69 -15.48 1.13
N ARG A 267 4.02 -16.22 0.05
CA ARG A 267 5.09 -15.86 -0.89
C ARG A 267 4.65 -15.97 -2.34
N VAL A 268 4.10 -17.13 -2.72
CA VAL A 268 3.80 -17.46 -4.11
C VAL A 268 2.54 -18.31 -4.20
N LEU A 269 1.64 -17.96 -5.11
CA LEU A 269 0.65 -18.88 -5.64
C LEU A 269 0.68 -18.82 -7.17
N GLU A 270 0.92 -19.95 -7.82
CA GLU A 270 0.89 -20.05 -9.28
C GLU A 270 -0.12 -21.10 -9.72
N TYR A 271 -0.93 -20.75 -10.72
CA TYR A 271 -1.93 -21.65 -11.29
C TYR A 271 -2.08 -21.40 -12.79
N ARG A 272 -2.61 -22.39 -13.51
CA ARG A 272 -2.91 -22.23 -14.94
C ARG A 272 -4.15 -21.37 -15.11
N TRP A 273 -4.22 -20.56 -16.15
CA TRP A 273 -5.48 -19.93 -16.55
C TRP A 273 -5.95 -20.47 -17.90
N GLU A 274 -7.25 -20.44 -18.12
CA GLU A 274 -7.92 -21.06 -19.25
C GLU A 274 -8.62 -20.02 -20.13
N HIS A 275 -8.67 -20.30 -21.43
CA HIS A 275 -9.45 -19.57 -22.42
C HIS A 275 -10.23 -20.59 -23.26
N ASP A 276 -11.55 -20.39 -23.39
CA ASP A 276 -12.46 -21.34 -24.05
C ASP A 276 -12.30 -22.80 -23.58
N GLY A 277 -12.06 -22.99 -22.27
CA GLY A 277 -11.89 -24.30 -21.64
C GLY A 277 -10.57 -25.01 -21.95
N ALA A 278 -9.60 -24.32 -22.55
CA ALA A 278 -8.25 -24.82 -22.80
C ALA A 278 -7.20 -24.02 -22.01
N PRO A 279 -6.11 -24.65 -21.53
CA PRO A 279 -5.02 -23.92 -20.88
C PRO A 279 -4.41 -22.87 -21.81
N ALA A 280 -4.39 -21.61 -21.37
CA ALA A 280 -3.88 -20.48 -22.13
C ALA A 280 -2.51 -20.02 -21.61
N GLY A 281 -2.25 -20.13 -20.31
CA GLY A 281 -0.96 -19.77 -19.73
C GLY A 281 -0.94 -20.00 -18.23
N VAL A 282 -0.04 -19.30 -17.55
CA VAL A 282 0.07 -19.26 -16.09
C VAL A 282 -0.24 -17.88 -15.53
N LEU A 283 -0.88 -17.87 -14.37
CA LEU A 283 -1.04 -16.73 -13.48
C LEU A 283 -0.23 -16.98 -12.21
N ARG A 284 0.54 -15.98 -11.80
CA ARG A 284 1.41 -16.04 -10.63
C ARG A 284 1.15 -14.84 -9.73
N TRP A 285 0.75 -15.10 -8.50
CA TRP A 285 0.72 -14.16 -7.40
C TRP A 285 2.05 -14.23 -6.66
N GLU A 286 2.66 -13.07 -6.43
CA GLU A 286 3.88 -12.91 -5.66
C GLU A 286 3.65 -11.91 -4.54
N PHE A 287 4.14 -12.25 -3.35
CA PHE A 287 4.05 -11.45 -2.14
C PHE A 287 5.47 -11.03 -1.74
N HIS A 288 5.69 -9.73 -1.74
CA HIS A 288 6.98 -9.12 -1.47
C HIS A 288 6.87 -8.32 -0.16
N ALA A 289 7.13 -9.00 0.96
CA ALA A 289 7.11 -8.38 2.28
C ALA A 289 8.24 -7.35 2.44
N HIS A 290 7.94 -6.26 3.14
CA HIS A 290 8.88 -5.21 3.52
C HIS A 290 8.51 -4.67 4.91
N ASP A 291 9.34 -3.78 5.45
CA ASP A 291 9.26 -3.30 6.85
C ASP A 291 7.91 -2.64 7.25
N TYR A 292 7.06 -2.35 6.27
CA TYR A 292 5.83 -1.57 6.45
C TYR A 292 4.59 -2.23 5.83
N GLY A 293 4.69 -3.50 5.41
CA GLY A 293 3.59 -4.21 4.76
C GLY A 293 4.06 -5.18 3.68
N CYS A 294 3.26 -5.32 2.63
CA CYS A 294 3.52 -6.24 1.54
C CYS A 294 3.09 -5.64 0.20
N ALA A 295 3.99 -5.68 -0.78
CA ALA A 295 3.64 -5.45 -2.17
C ALA A 295 3.19 -6.77 -2.81
N ILE A 296 2.03 -6.76 -3.46
CA ILE A 296 1.56 -7.87 -4.28
C ILE A 296 1.87 -7.58 -5.74
N GLN A 297 2.38 -8.58 -6.45
CA GLN A 297 2.43 -8.57 -7.91
C GLN A 297 1.69 -9.78 -8.48
N ILE A 298 0.81 -9.51 -9.44
CA ILE A 298 0.17 -10.52 -10.27
C ILE A 298 0.85 -10.50 -11.63
N VAL A 299 1.39 -11.65 -12.04
CA VAL A 299 2.01 -11.86 -13.35
C VAL A 299 1.16 -12.84 -14.15
N GLN A 300 0.68 -12.41 -15.32
CA GLN A 300 -0.03 -13.29 -16.26
C GLN A 300 0.75 -13.45 -17.55
N THR A 301 0.90 -14.68 -18.01
CA THR A 301 1.40 -14.96 -19.37
C THR A 301 0.23 -15.07 -20.33
N VAL A 302 0.31 -14.41 -21.48
CA VAL A 302 -0.74 -14.40 -22.50
C VAL A 302 -0.14 -14.77 -23.85
N PRO A 303 -0.60 -15.84 -24.51
CA PRO A 303 -0.12 -16.21 -25.85
C PRO A 303 -0.35 -15.09 -26.87
N ALA A 304 0.52 -15.01 -27.89
CA ALA A 304 0.39 -14.01 -28.95
C ALA A 304 -0.98 -14.04 -29.65
N ALA A 305 -1.60 -15.22 -29.78
CA ALA A 305 -2.92 -15.40 -30.38
C ALA A 305 -4.07 -14.76 -29.56
N LEU A 306 -3.83 -14.44 -28.29
CA LEU A 306 -4.79 -13.83 -27.37
C LEU A 306 -4.39 -12.37 -27.03
N ALA A 307 -3.73 -11.67 -27.97
CA ALA A 307 -3.34 -10.28 -27.80
C ALA A 307 -4.51 -9.36 -27.41
N ASP A 308 -5.71 -9.63 -27.92
CA ASP A 308 -6.87 -8.78 -27.67
C ASP A 308 -7.42 -8.93 -26.24
N SER A 309 -7.13 -10.05 -25.54
CA SER A 309 -7.58 -10.25 -24.16
C SER A 309 -6.74 -9.50 -23.11
N ARG A 310 -5.66 -8.82 -23.52
CA ARG A 310 -4.72 -8.15 -22.60
C ARG A 310 -5.40 -7.03 -21.81
N ALA A 311 -6.23 -6.23 -22.48
CA ALA A 311 -6.91 -5.10 -21.84
C ALA A 311 -7.92 -5.58 -20.79
N ASP A 312 -8.69 -6.63 -21.09
CA ASP A 312 -9.61 -7.27 -20.15
C ASP A 312 -8.88 -7.82 -18.92
N ALA A 313 -7.79 -8.55 -19.15
CA ALA A 313 -7.00 -9.14 -18.07
C ALA A 313 -6.39 -8.07 -17.15
N LEU A 314 -5.78 -7.01 -17.71
CA LEU A 314 -5.22 -5.90 -16.93
C LEU A 314 -6.29 -5.18 -16.10
N ALA A 315 -7.44 -4.89 -16.71
CA ALA A 315 -8.56 -4.24 -16.03
C ALA A 315 -9.09 -5.11 -14.89
N ALA A 316 -9.28 -6.40 -15.12
CA ALA A 316 -9.77 -7.32 -14.11
C ALA A 316 -8.79 -7.45 -12.93
N TRP A 317 -7.49 -7.60 -13.18
CA TRP A 317 -6.51 -7.73 -12.10
C TRP A 317 -6.30 -6.44 -11.32
N GLN A 318 -6.35 -5.28 -11.97
CA GLN A 318 -6.32 -4.00 -11.26
C GLN A 318 -7.56 -3.84 -10.39
N THR A 319 -8.77 -4.07 -10.92
CA THR A 319 -10.01 -4.05 -10.12
C THR A 319 -9.93 -5.01 -8.94
N HIS A 320 -9.39 -6.21 -9.16
CA HIS A 320 -9.27 -7.22 -8.12
C HIS A 320 -8.39 -6.73 -6.96
N LEU A 321 -7.24 -6.11 -7.24
CA LEU A 321 -6.39 -5.52 -6.21
C LEU A 321 -7.04 -4.29 -5.54
N GLU A 322 -7.82 -3.48 -6.26
CA GLU A 322 -8.62 -2.38 -5.67
C GLU A 322 -9.68 -2.93 -4.67
N VAL A 323 -10.39 -4.01 -5.03
CA VAL A 323 -11.36 -4.68 -4.15
C VAL A 323 -10.67 -5.30 -2.93
N LEU A 324 -9.52 -5.95 -3.13
CA LEU A 324 -8.73 -6.53 -2.04
C LEU A 324 -8.28 -5.47 -1.04
N ALA A 325 -7.72 -4.35 -1.52
CA ALA A 325 -7.29 -3.24 -0.67
C ALA A 325 -8.45 -2.72 0.19
N ARG A 326 -9.62 -2.48 -0.41
CA ARG A 326 -10.81 -2.04 0.34
C ARG A 326 -11.27 -3.06 1.38
N THR A 327 -11.25 -4.34 1.03
CA THR A 327 -11.63 -5.44 1.94
C THR A 327 -10.72 -5.48 3.17
N LEU A 328 -9.40 -5.38 2.96
CA LEU A 328 -8.40 -5.36 4.03
C LEU A 328 -8.52 -4.13 4.94
N HIS A 329 -9.11 -3.05 4.45
CA HIS A 329 -9.44 -1.85 5.22
C HIS A 329 -10.87 -1.85 5.81
N GLY A 330 -11.53 -3.01 5.86
CA GLY A 330 -12.87 -3.15 6.44
C GLY A 330 -13.98 -2.51 5.61
N ARG A 331 -13.74 -2.27 4.32
CA ARG A 331 -14.68 -1.65 3.37
C ARG A 331 -15.01 -2.61 2.21
N PRO A 332 -15.44 -3.86 2.48
CA PRO A 332 -15.72 -4.82 1.41
C PRO A 332 -16.76 -4.27 0.44
N GLN A 333 -16.62 -4.64 -0.83
CA GLN A 333 -17.55 -4.25 -1.88
C GLN A 333 -17.77 -5.41 -2.85
N CYS A 334 -18.92 -5.40 -3.52
CA CYS A 334 -19.12 -6.25 -4.69
C CYS A 334 -18.21 -5.80 -5.84
N TRP A 335 -18.07 -6.66 -6.86
CA TRP A 335 -17.25 -6.35 -8.03
C TRP A 335 -17.74 -5.07 -8.74
N PRO A 336 -16.89 -4.02 -8.87
CA PRO A 336 -17.31 -2.76 -9.47
C PRO A 336 -17.19 -2.86 -11.01
N PHE A 337 -18.26 -3.32 -11.66
CA PHE A 337 -18.28 -3.54 -13.12
C PHE A 337 -18.01 -2.25 -13.91
N ASP A 338 -18.60 -1.12 -13.53
CA ASP A 338 -18.39 0.16 -14.20
C ASP A 338 -16.92 0.60 -14.16
N ARG A 339 -16.25 0.40 -13.02
CA ARG A 339 -14.82 0.67 -12.87
C ARG A 339 -13.97 -0.26 -13.73
N THR A 340 -14.33 -1.54 -13.79
CA THR A 340 -13.61 -2.52 -14.62
C THR A 340 -13.72 -2.17 -16.11
N GLU A 341 -14.91 -1.76 -16.55
CA GLU A 341 -15.15 -1.32 -17.92
C GLU A 341 -14.41 -0.01 -18.26
N GLU A 342 -14.36 0.94 -17.33
CA GLU A 342 -13.55 2.15 -17.46
C GLU A 342 -12.06 1.81 -17.65
N LEU A 343 -11.52 0.95 -16.80
CA LEU A 343 -10.12 0.50 -16.86
C LEU A 343 -9.84 -0.26 -18.17
N ARG A 344 -10.75 -1.13 -18.60
CA ARG A 344 -10.64 -1.87 -19.87
C ARG A 344 -10.45 -0.91 -21.04
N ARG A 345 -11.32 0.10 -21.17
CA ARG A 345 -11.22 1.11 -22.24
C ARG A 345 -9.91 1.90 -22.18
N ARG A 346 -9.44 2.21 -20.96
CA ARG A 346 -8.15 2.89 -20.76
C ARG A 346 -6.98 2.02 -21.22
N TYR A 347 -6.99 0.73 -20.88
CA TYR A 347 -5.99 -0.22 -21.34
C TYR A 347 -6.05 -0.45 -22.85
N GLU A 348 -7.24 -0.57 -23.45
CA GLU A 348 -7.40 -0.68 -24.90
C GLU A 348 -6.78 0.51 -25.63
N ALA A 349 -7.11 1.74 -25.21
CA ALA A 349 -6.57 2.95 -25.83
C ALA A 349 -5.04 3.07 -25.69
N ARG A 350 -4.45 2.41 -24.68
CA ARG A 350 -3.00 2.43 -24.45
C ARG A 350 -2.27 1.30 -25.19
N LEU A 351 -2.95 0.18 -25.45
CA LEU A 351 -2.40 -1.01 -26.10
C LEU A 351 -2.68 -1.06 -27.62
N SER A 352 -3.59 -0.22 -28.12
CA SER A 352 -3.83 0.06 -29.53
C SER A 352 -2.70 0.87 -30.15
#